data_AF-A0A976UFK9-F1
#
_entry.id   AF-A0A976UFK9-F1
#
_cell.length_a   1.000
_cell.length_b   1.000
_cell.length_c   1.000
_cell.angle_alpha   90.00
_cell.angle_beta   90.00
_cell.angle_gamma   90.00
#
_symmetry.space_group_name_H-M   'P 1'
#
loop_
_entity.id
_entity.type
_entity.pdbx_description
1 polymer ?
#
loop_
_entity_poly.entity_id
_entity_poly.type
_entity_poly.pdbx_seq_one_letter_code
_entity_poly.pdbx_strand_id
1 'polypeptide(L)'
;MDPRKEESKSRLLPKYIIRVILFYLLWIKNTQKAKELNNTTRHSYKASIRNGSVHSRLKANSRKGLISGRHHCREGRNSRGIITARHRGGGHKRTYRQIDFKREKREIPGRIINIEYDPNRNARICLIHYGDDEKRYILHPRGAMIGDTIFSGAEAPLSMGNALPTNMPLGTAMHNIEVTLSKGGQLARAAGTIAKLIAKEGRFCTLILPSGEVRLISKDCLATVGQVGNIGIKKKKLDKAGSKRWLGRRPVVRGTAMNPIDHPHGGGEGRTPIGRKKPTTPWGYPALGNRSRKSKKSMNVFLIRRRK
;
A
#
# COMPACT_ATOMS: atom_id res chain seq x y z
N MET A 1 16.98 -26.92 -77.78
CA MET A 1 15.51 -26.72 -77.82
C MET A 1 14.98 -27.30 -76.53
N ASP A 2 14.52 -26.59 -75.51
CA ASP A 2 13.99 -25.22 -75.41
C ASP A 2 14.07 -24.79 -73.92
N PRO A 3 14.62 -23.61 -73.55
CA PRO A 3 14.82 -23.21 -72.16
C PRO A 3 13.65 -22.33 -71.68
N ARG A 4 12.48 -22.92 -71.40
CA ARG A 4 11.35 -22.20 -70.79
C ARG A 4 10.56 -23.10 -69.87
N LYS A 5 11.00 -23.25 -68.62
CA LYS A 5 10.17 -23.73 -67.50
C LYS A 5 10.82 -23.42 -66.15
N GLU A 6 11.23 -22.18 -65.95
CA GLU A 6 11.70 -21.72 -64.64
C GLU A 6 11.07 -20.39 -64.29
N GLU A 7 9.74 -20.38 -64.14
CA GLU A 7 9.06 -19.26 -63.52
C GLU A 7 7.80 -19.73 -62.79
N SER A 8 7.60 -19.16 -61.59
CA SER A 8 6.41 -19.23 -60.74
C SER A 8 6.19 -20.49 -59.88
N LYS A 9 7.07 -20.71 -58.89
CA LYS A 9 6.60 -21.17 -57.56
C LYS A 9 6.66 -20.01 -56.56
N SER A 10 6.00 -18.91 -56.91
CA SER A 10 5.66 -17.90 -55.91
C SER A 10 4.72 -18.57 -54.91
N ARG A 11 5.21 -18.70 -53.67
CA ARG A 11 4.52 -19.32 -52.53
C ARG A 11 3.25 -18.54 -52.20
N LEU A 12 2.17 -18.81 -52.92
CA LEU A 12 0.83 -18.38 -52.54
C LEU A 12 0.46 -19.17 -51.29
N LEU A 13 0.56 -18.52 -50.13
CA LEU A 13 0.00 -19.07 -48.90
C LEU A 13 -1.46 -19.46 -49.18
N PRO A 14 -1.88 -20.69 -48.87
CA PRO A 14 -3.25 -21.13 -49.12
C PRO A 14 -4.21 -20.12 -48.49
N LYS A 15 -5.28 -19.76 -49.21
CA LYS A 15 -6.26 -18.72 -48.82
C LYS A 15 -6.76 -18.87 -47.37
N TYR A 16 -6.72 -20.09 -46.84
CA TYR A 16 -7.03 -20.43 -45.46
C TYR A 16 -6.04 -19.83 -44.43
N ILE A 17 -4.74 -19.89 -44.69
CA ILE A 17 -3.70 -19.31 -43.81
C ILE A 17 -3.82 -17.78 -43.80
N ILE A 18 -4.08 -17.16 -44.95
CA ILE A 18 -4.31 -15.71 -45.03
C ILE A 18 -5.56 -15.33 -44.23
N ARG A 19 -6.67 -16.08 -44.33
CA ARG A 19 -7.87 -15.86 -43.52
C ARG A 19 -7.62 -16.03 -42.02
N VAL A 20 -6.85 -17.03 -41.61
CA VAL A 20 -6.51 -17.25 -40.19
C VAL A 20 -5.63 -16.11 -39.67
N ILE A 21 -4.62 -15.68 -40.43
CA ILE A 21 -3.76 -14.54 -40.07
C ILE A 21 -4.57 -13.24 -40.04
N LEU A 22 -5.45 -13.00 -41.00
CA LEU A 22 -6.31 -11.82 -41.02
C LEU A 22 -7.28 -11.82 -39.85
N PHE A 23 -7.85 -12.98 -39.50
CA PHE A 23 -8.73 -13.13 -38.33
C PHE A 23 -7.95 -12.91 -37.03
N TYR A 24 -6.72 -13.43 -36.94
CA TYR A 24 -5.83 -13.21 -35.79
C TYR A 24 -5.42 -11.74 -35.66
N LEU A 25 -5.08 -11.07 -36.77
CA LEU A 25 -4.76 -9.63 -36.80
C LEU A 25 -5.99 -8.75 -36.51
N LEU A 26 -7.16 -9.12 -37.01
CA LEU A 26 -8.43 -8.45 -36.71
C LEU A 26 -8.82 -8.65 -35.25
N TRP A 27 -8.58 -9.83 -34.69
CA TRP A 27 -8.76 -10.15 -33.27
C TRP A 27 -7.76 -9.40 -32.39
N ILE A 28 -6.49 -9.28 -32.79
CA ILE A 28 -5.48 -8.45 -32.11
C ILE A 28 -5.87 -6.96 -32.16
N LYS A 29 -6.32 -6.46 -33.32
CA LYS A 29 -6.82 -5.08 -33.44
C LYS A 29 -8.08 -4.85 -32.61
N ASN A 30 -9.02 -5.79 -32.58
CA ASN A 30 -10.25 -5.68 -31.76
C ASN A 30 -9.98 -5.82 -30.26
N THR A 31 -9.00 -6.63 -29.83
CA THR A 31 -8.58 -6.71 -28.42
C THR A 31 -7.80 -5.47 -27.97
N GLN A 32 -7.11 -4.78 -28.88
CA GLN A 32 -6.56 -3.44 -28.63
C GLN A 32 -7.67 -2.37 -28.59
N LYS A 33 -8.65 -2.39 -29.50
CA LYS A 33 -9.78 -1.45 -29.55
C LYS A 33 -10.73 -1.58 -28.34
N ALA A 34 -10.93 -2.78 -27.82
CA ALA A 34 -11.73 -3.03 -26.61
C ALA A 34 -11.11 -2.42 -25.32
N LYS A 35 -9.89 -1.89 -25.37
CA LYS A 35 -9.23 -1.22 -24.22
C LYS A 35 -9.47 0.30 -24.16
N GLU A 36 -10.14 0.90 -25.15
CA GLU A 36 -10.29 2.36 -25.24
C GLU A 36 -11.75 2.82 -25.41
N LEU A 37 -12.69 2.19 -24.69
CA LEU A 37 -14.12 2.53 -24.84
C LEU A 37 -14.49 3.95 -24.36
N ASN A 38 -13.70 4.58 -23.48
CA ASN A 38 -14.02 5.90 -22.92
C ASN A 38 -12.76 6.77 -22.72
N ASN A 39 -12.87 8.08 -22.94
CA ASN A 39 -11.78 9.07 -22.73
C ASN A 39 -11.13 8.96 -21.35
N THR A 40 -11.91 8.60 -20.33
CA THR A 40 -11.46 8.44 -18.94
C THR A 40 -10.62 7.19 -18.68
N THR A 41 -10.65 6.18 -19.55
CA THR A 41 -9.90 4.93 -19.40
C THR A 41 -8.66 4.84 -20.28
N ARG A 42 -8.38 5.86 -21.12
CA ARG A 42 -7.25 5.87 -22.07
C ARG A 42 -5.87 5.77 -21.42
N HIS A 43 -5.69 6.34 -20.23
CA HIS A 43 -4.43 6.25 -19.47
C HIS A 43 -4.42 5.13 -18.43
N SER A 44 -5.39 4.20 -18.50
CA SER A 44 -5.51 3.14 -17.51
C SER A 44 -4.36 2.14 -17.65
N TYR A 45 -3.42 2.18 -16.71
CA TYR A 45 -2.59 1.03 -16.42
C TYR A 45 -3.50 -0.01 -15.75
N LYS A 46 -4.23 -0.78 -16.54
CA LYS A 46 -4.71 -2.10 -16.09
C LYS A 46 -3.46 -2.95 -15.94
N ALA A 47 -2.81 -2.87 -14.78
CA ALA A 47 -1.74 -3.76 -14.38
C ALA A 47 -2.33 -5.17 -14.36
N SER A 48 -2.23 -5.81 -15.52
CA SER A 48 -2.92 -7.04 -15.92
C SER A 48 -4.42 -7.03 -15.59
N ILE A 49 -5.10 -7.97 -16.18
CA ILE A 49 -6.32 -8.55 -15.64
C ILE A 49 -6.20 -8.57 -14.10
N ARG A 50 -7.30 -8.37 -13.36
CA ARG A 50 -7.39 -9.01 -12.06
C ARG A 50 -7.16 -10.49 -12.37
N ASN A 51 -5.92 -10.95 -12.43
CA ASN A 51 -5.59 -12.33 -12.17
C ASN A 51 -6.07 -12.40 -10.73
N GLY A 52 -7.36 -12.73 -10.58
CA GLY A 52 -7.87 -13.33 -9.40
C GLY A 52 -7.03 -14.58 -9.29
N SER A 53 -5.84 -14.42 -8.70
CA SER A 53 -5.12 -15.50 -8.07
C SER A 53 -6.17 -16.06 -7.14
N VAL A 54 -6.78 -17.16 -7.60
CA VAL A 54 -7.83 -17.96 -6.98
C VAL A 54 -8.26 -17.33 -5.66
N HIS A 55 -9.25 -16.42 -5.71
CA HIS A 55 -9.89 -16.05 -4.47
C HIS A 55 -10.72 -17.28 -4.11
N SER A 56 -10.08 -18.24 -3.44
CA SER A 56 -10.78 -19.35 -2.82
C SER A 56 -11.83 -18.69 -1.95
N ARG A 57 -13.08 -18.84 -2.38
CA ARG A 57 -14.21 -18.12 -1.81
C ARG A 57 -14.46 -18.79 -0.46
N LEU A 58 -13.72 -18.39 0.57
CA LEU A 58 -13.89 -18.92 1.91
C LEU A 58 -15.35 -18.71 2.33
N LYS A 59 -15.97 -19.78 2.83
CA LYS A 59 -17.31 -19.75 3.43
C LYS A 59 -17.35 -18.58 4.43
N ALA A 60 -18.40 -17.77 4.38
CA ALA A 60 -18.56 -16.56 5.21
C ALA A 60 -18.33 -16.82 6.71
N ASN A 61 -18.57 -18.05 7.17
CA ASN A 61 -18.35 -18.51 8.53
C ASN A 61 -16.89 -18.40 9.02
N SER A 62 -15.88 -18.51 8.14
CA SER A 62 -14.47 -18.48 8.57
C SER A 62 -13.99 -17.10 9.05
N ARG A 63 -14.82 -16.06 8.84
CA ARG A 63 -14.50 -14.66 9.12
C ARG A 63 -15.26 -14.09 10.33
N LYS A 64 -16.12 -14.89 10.96
CA LYS A 64 -16.90 -14.48 12.14
C LYS A 64 -15.94 -14.07 13.28
N GLY A 65 -16.29 -13.04 14.04
CA GLY A 65 -15.48 -12.50 15.15
C GLY A 65 -14.33 -11.55 14.74
N LEU A 66 -13.73 -11.73 13.56
CA LEU A 66 -12.57 -10.93 13.12
C LEU A 66 -12.92 -9.65 12.34
N ILE A 67 -14.21 -9.45 12.07
CA ILE A 67 -14.74 -8.31 11.33
C ILE A 67 -15.62 -7.49 12.29
N SER A 68 -15.34 -6.19 12.40
CA SER A 68 -16.21 -5.26 13.11
C SER A 68 -16.88 -4.28 12.14
N GLY A 69 -18.17 -4.02 12.38
CA GLY A 69 -19.02 -3.22 11.49
C GLY A 69 -18.75 -1.72 11.53
N ARG A 70 -18.06 -1.21 12.56
CA ARG A 70 -17.87 0.22 12.79
C ARG A 70 -16.46 0.68 12.46
N HIS A 71 -16.12 0.77 11.17
CA HIS A 71 -15.03 1.68 10.80
C HIS A 71 -15.57 3.10 10.88
N HIS A 72 -15.42 3.76 12.03
CA HIS A 72 -15.97 5.09 12.30
C HIS A 72 -15.30 6.15 11.40
N CYS A 73 -15.77 6.29 10.17
CA CYS A 73 -15.38 7.38 9.28
C CYS A 73 -16.20 8.62 9.65
N ARG A 74 -15.75 9.43 10.61
CA ARG A 74 -16.36 10.75 10.93
C ARG A 74 -16.26 11.78 9.80
N GLU A 75 -15.91 11.36 8.59
CA GLU A 75 -15.74 12.24 7.43
C GLU A 75 -14.80 13.43 7.67
N GLY A 76 -13.84 13.29 8.60
CA GLY A 76 -12.92 14.36 8.98
C GLY A 76 -13.42 15.29 10.08
N ARG A 77 -14.51 14.95 10.76
CA ARG A 77 -15.06 15.68 11.91
C ARG A 77 -14.57 15.12 13.25
N ASN A 78 -14.45 15.96 14.27
CA ASN A 78 -14.11 15.57 15.65
C ASN A 78 -15.36 15.16 16.46
N SER A 79 -15.24 15.00 17.79
CA SER A 79 -16.38 14.70 18.68
C SER A 79 -17.42 15.80 18.80
N ARG A 80 -17.04 17.05 18.52
CA ARG A 80 -17.95 18.21 18.50
C ARG A 80 -18.66 18.38 17.15
N GLY A 81 -18.42 17.50 16.17
CA GLY A 81 -18.98 17.62 14.82
C GLY A 81 -18.29 18.64 13.91
N ILE A 82 -17.21 19.28 14.37
CA ILE A 82 -16.43 20.28 13.62
C ILE A 82 -15.44 19.59 12.67
N ILE A 83 -15.32 20.09 11.45
CA ILE A 83 -14.37 19.59 10.45
C ILE A 83 -12.94 19.98 10.88
N THR A 84 -12.14 18.99 11.27
CA THR A 84 -10.72 19.17 11.63
C THR A 84 -9.78 18.69 10.53
N ALA A 85 -10.20 17.69 9.76
CA ALA A 85 -9.46 17.18 8.59
C ALA A 85 -10.28 17.41 7.33
N ARG A 86 -9.91 18.43 6.55
CA ARG A 86 -10.58 18.78 5.29
C ARG A 86 -10.49 17.65 4.24
N HIS A 87 -11.41 17.69 3.29
CA HIS A 87 -11.44 16.83 2.09
C HIS A 87 -11.66 15.32 2.36
N ARG A 88 -12.27 14.99 3.49
CA ARG A 88 -12.74 13.65 3.85
C ARG A 88 -14.27 13.61 3.76
N GLY A 89 -14.83 12.44 3.43
CA GLY A 89 -16.28 12.22 3.42
C GLY A 89 -16.79 11.44 2.20
N GLY A 90 -17.98 10.87 2.35
CA GLY A 90 -18.54 9.89 1.41
C GLY A 90 -17.69 8.63 1.28
N GLY A 91 -17.78 7.98 0.12
CA GLY A 91 -17.07 6.74 -0.18
C GLY A 91 -17.87 5.49 0.15
N HIS A 92 -17.34 4.33 -0.21
CA HIS A 92 -18.01 3.05 0.00
C HIS A 92 -17.95 2.62 1.47
N LYS A 93 -19.02 2.02 1.99
CA LYS A 93 -19.07 1.42 3.34
C LYS A 93 -17.99 0.33 3.47
N ARG A 94 -17.27 0.32 4.59
CA ARG A 94 -16.19 -0.63 4.85
C ARG A 94 -16.39 -1.29 6.19
N THR A 95 -16.15 -2.58 6.24
CA THR A 95 -15.99 -3.32 7.49
C THR A 95 -14.53 -3.25 7.92
N TYR A 96 -14.28 -3.19 9.22
CA TYR A 96 -12.93 -3.23 9.75
C TYR A 96 -12.52 -4.68 10.01
N ARG A 97 -11.36 -5.07 9.47
CA ARG A 97 -10.74 -6.35 9.81
C ARG A 97 -9.71 -6.13 10.91
N GLN A 98 -9.90 -6.82 12.03
CA GLN A 98 -9.02 -6.79 13.17
C GLN A 98 -7.71 -7.51 12.82
N ILE A 99 -6.61 -6.76 12.76
CA ILE A 99 -5.27 -7.31 12.52
C ILE A 99 -4.57 -7.46 13.85
N ASP A 100 -3.90 -8.59 14.03
CA ASP A 100 -2.92 -8.78 15.09
C ASP A 100 -1.58 -8.14 14.69
N PHE A 101 -1.39 -6.88 15.11
CA PHE A 101 -0.12 -6.16 14.91
C PHE A 101 0.94 -6.53 15.95
N LYS A 102 0.53 -7.13 17.07
CA LYS A 102 1.40 -7.48 18.21
C LYS A 102 1.95 -8.90 18.11
N ARG A 103 1.31 -9.76 17.32
CA ARG A 103 1.61 -11.20 17.21
C ARG A 103 1.60 -11.85 18.59
N GLU A 104 0.47 -11.67 19.30
CA GLU A 104 0.36 -12.05 20.72
C GLU A 104 0.47 -13.56 20.93
N LYS A 105 0.07 -14.37 19.95
CA LYS A 105 0.29 -15.83 19.96
C LYS A 105 1.77 -16.12 19.73
N ARG A 106 2.51 -16.25 20.83
CA ARG A 106 3.92 -16.64 20.86
C ARG A 106 4.02 -18.16 20.92
N GLU A 107 5.06 -18.71 20.32
CA GLU A 107 5.44 -20.13 20.33
C GLU A 107 4.44 -21.11 19.69
N ILE A 108 3.30 -20.62 19.23
CA ILE A 108 2.29 -21.41 18.52
C ILE A 108 2.46 -21.19 17.02
N PRO A 109 2.78 -22.25 16.23
CA PRO A 109 2.82 -22.14 14.78
C PRO A 109 1.40 -21.92 14.23
N GLY A 110 1.31 -21.12 13.16
CA GLY A 110 0.07 -20.91 12.45
C GLY A 110 0.23 -21.00 10.94
N ARG A 111 -0.71 -21.66 10.26
CA ARG A 111 -0.69 -21.87 8.82
C ARG A 111 -1.49 -20.79 8.09
N ILE A 112 -0.96 -20.27 6.99
CA ILE A 112 -1.68 -19.33 6.14
C ILE A 112 -2.80 -20.05 5.39
N ILE A 113 -4.05 -19.70 5.69
CA ILE A 113 -5.22 -20.27 4.98
C ILE A 113 -5.50 -19.50 3.69
N ASN A 114 -5.41 -18.16 3.73
CA ASN A 114 -5.82 -17.32 2.62
C ASN A 114 -5.14 -15.95 2.65
N ILE A 115 -5.05 -15.34 1.47
CA ILE A 115 -4.54 -13.98 1.27
C ILE A 115 -5.68 -13.11 0.75
N GLU A 116 -6.11 -12.15 1.56
CA GLU A 116 -7.29 -11.34 1.29
C GLU A 116 -6.95 -9.89 0.93
N TYR A 117 -7.83 -9.28 0.14
CA TYR A 117 -7.86 -7.83 -0.07
C TYR A 117 -8.47 -7.13 1.14
N ASP A 118 -7.85 -6.04 1.62
CA ASP A 118 -8.41 -5.19 2.66
C ASP A 118 -8.74 -3.76 2.21
N PRO A 119 -9.98 -3.27 2.42
CA PRO A 119 -10.36 -1.92 1.99
C PRO A 119 -9.85 -0.80 2.90
N ASN A 120 -9.33 -1.09 4.10
CA ASN A 120 -8.90 -0.07 5.07
C ASN A 120 -7.41 0.27 4.98
N ARG A 121 -6.64 -0.53 4.23
CA ARG A 121 -5.20 -0.36 4.06
C ARG A 121 -4.76 -0.74 2.65
N ASN A 122 -3.53 -0.38 2.32
CA ASN A 122 -2.99 -0.61 0.98
C ASN A 122 -2.41 -2.03 0.84
N ALA A 123 -1.95 -2.62 1.95
CA ALA A 123 -1.39 -3.96 1.98
C ALA A 123 -2.49 -5.03 1.95
N ARG A 124 -2.17 -6.20 1.38
CA ARG A 124 -2.98 -7.42 1.57
C ARG A 124 -2.79 -7.95 2.98
N ILE A 125 -3.72 -8.79 3.41
CA ILE A 125 -3.67 -9.45 4.71
C ILE A 125 -3.72 -10.96 4.52
N CYS A 126 -3.12 -11.70 5.45
CA CYS A 126 -3.26 -13.16 5.49
C CYS A 126 -4.20 -13.54 6.63
N LEU A 127 -5.06 -14.52 6.40
CA LEU A 127 -5.79 -15.22 7.44
C LEU A 127 -4.92 -16.42 7.89
N ILE A 128 -4.57 -16.44 9.17
CA ILE A 128 -3.80 -17.52 9.79
C ILE A 128 -4.76 -18.42 10.58
N HIS A 129 -4.53 -19.73 10.52
CA HIS A 129 -5.02 -20.72 11.48
C HIS A 129 -3.90 -21.11 12.42
N TYR A 130 -4.03 -20.83 13.71
CA TYR A 130 -3.08 -21.31 14.71
C TYR A 130 -3.41 -22.74 15.12
N GLY A 131 -2.45 -23.43 15.75
CA GLY A 131 -2.65 -24.80 16.24
C GLY A 131 -3.70 -24.94 17.34
N ASP A 132 -4.08 -23.84 17.99
CA ASP A 132 -5.12 -23.73 19.03
C ASP A 132 -6.51 -23.40 18.45
N ASP A 133 -6.71 -23.63 17.15
CA ASP A 133 -7.93 -23.32 16.38
C ASP A 133 -8.32 -21.83 16.33
N GLU A 134 -7.49 -20.93 16.86
CA GLU A 134 -7.70 -19.50 16.71
C GLU A 134 -7.34 -19.02 15.30
N LYS A 135 -8.15 -18.10 14.78
CA LYS A 135 -7.90 -17.44 13.50
C LYS A 135 -7.55 -15.99 13.74
N ARG A 136 -6.50 -15.49 13.08
CA ARG A 136 -6.13 -14.07 13.15
C ARG A 136 -5.73 -13.53 11.78
N TYR A 137 -5.95 -12.24 11.58
CA TYR A 137 -5.39 -11.56 10.41
C TYR A 137 -4.03 -10.96 10.72
N ILE A 138 -3.11 -11.09 9.78
CA ILE A 138 -1.80 -10.43 9.80
C ILE A 138 -1.59 -9.63 8.52
N LEU A 139 -0.57 -8.77 8.49
CA LEU A 139 -0.11 -8.18 7.24
C LEU A 139 0.54 -9.26 6.37
N HIS A 140 0.21 -9.27 5.08
CA HIS A 140 0.81 -10.23 4.14
C HIS A 140 2.28 -9.87 3.87
N PRO A 141 3.24 -10.74 4.23
CA PRO A 141 4.63 -10.56 3.85
C PRO A 141 4.82 -10.97 2.39
N ARG A 142 5.74 -10.30 1.70
CA ARG A 142 6.06 -10.59 0.30
C ARG A 142 6.64 -12.01 0.20
N GLY A 143 6.10 -12.80 -0.71
CA GLY A 143 6.61 -14.14 -1.01
C GLY A 143 5.93 -15.26 -0.22
N ALA A 144 5.16 -14.95 0.83
CA ALA A 144 4.38 -15.97 1.52
C ALA A 144 3.23 -16.47 0.66
N MET A 145 3.05 -17.78 0.63
CA MET A 145 2.02 -18.49 -0.10
C MET A 145 0.98 -19.08 0.85
N ILE A 146 -0.14 -19.51 0.29
CA ILE A 146 -1.15 -20.25 1.06
C ILE A 146 -0.54 -21.59 1.45
N GLY A 147 -0.64 -21.94 2.73
CA GLY A 147 -0.09 -23.16 3.28
C GLY A 147 1.21 -22.99 4.05
N ASP A 148 1.89 -21.84 3.93
CA ASP A 148 3.12 -21.56 4.69
C ASP A 148 2.85 -21.46 6.20
N THR A 149 3.82 -21.91 6.99
CA THR A 149 3.79 -21.81 8.45
C THR A 149 4.45 -20.52 8.89
N ILE A 150 3.77 -19.78 9.77
CA ILE A 150 4.25 -18.58 10.42
C ILE A 150 4.40 -18.85 11.91
N PHE A 151 5.51 -18.40 12.47
CA PHE A 151 5.83 -18.51 13.88
C PHE A 151 6.14 -17.13 14.47
N SER A 152 5.81 -16.95 15.75
CA SER A 152 6.10 -15.72 16.50
C SER A 152 6.75 -16.11 17.81
N GLY A 153 7.89 -15.53 18.16
CA GLY A 153 8.60 -15.88 19.39
C GLY A 153 10.05 -15.45 19.36
N ALA A 154 10.74 -15.56 20.49
CA ALA A 154 12.18 -15.30 20.57
C ALA A 154 12.98 -16.35 19.79
N GLU A 155 12.51 -17.61 19.80
CA GLU A 155 13.15 -18.75 19.14
C GLU A 155 12.64 -19.00 17.72
N ALA A 156 11.86 -18.07 17.14
CA ALA A 156 11.35 -18.27 15.79
C ALA A 156 12.51 -18.38 14.77
N PRO A 157 12.41 -19.25 13.75
CA PRO A 157 13.39 -19.26 12.69
C PRO A 157 13.32 -17.96 11.90
N LEU A 158 14.48 -17.52 11.38
CA LEU A 158 14.61 -16.31 10.56
C LEU A 158 14.03 -16.53 9.15
N SER A 159 12.72 -16.74 9.07
CA SER A 159 11.97 -16.96 7.84
C SER A 159 10.98 -15.82 7.59
N MET A 160 10.63 -15.63 6.33
CA MET A 160 9.73 -14.57 5.88
C MET A 160 8.36 -14.70 6.54
N GLY A 161 7.88 -13.61 7.17
CA GLY A 161 6.58 -13.59 7.84
C GLY A 161 6.59 -13.97 9.32
N ASN A 162 7.69 -14.53 9.82
CA ASN A 162 7.89 -14.80 11.24
C ASN A 162 8.16 -13.51 12.01
N ALA A 163 7.72 -13.49 13.26
CA ALA A 163 7.88 -12.35 14.15
C ALA A 163 8.86 -12.66 15.28
N LEU A 164 9.86 -11.80 15.42
CA LEU A 164 11.03 -11.98 16.26
C LEU A 164 11.36 -10.66 16.96
N PRO A 165 12.05 -10.69 18.11
CA PRO A 165 12.69 -9.49 18.65
C PRO A 165 13.63 -8.86 17.61
N THR A 166 13.83 -7.55 17.68
CA THR A 166 14.65 -6.79 16.71
C THR A 166 16.14 -7.19 16.75
N ASN A 167 16.54 -8.09 17.66
CA ASN A 167 17.88 -8.68 17.74
C ASN A 167 18.20 -9.71 16.62
N MET A 168 17.68 -9.55 15.40
CA MET A 168 17.94 -10.41 14.23
C MET A 168 19.32 -10.12 13.60
N PRO A 169 19.90 -10.95 12.72
CA PRO A 169 21.18 -10.65 12.06
C PRO A 169 21.21 -9.29 11.36
N LEU A 170 22.39 -8.67 11.29
CA LEU A 170 22.54 -7.38 10.59
C LEU A 170 22.15 -7.52 9.11
N GLY A 171 21.62 -6.45 8.53
CA GLY A 171 21.12 -6.45 7.15
C GLY A 171 19.73 -7.04 6.96
N THR A 172 19.14 -7.67 7.99
CA THR A 172 17.80 -8.27 7.92
C THR A 172 16.75 -7.24 7.50
N ALA A 173 15.94 -7.63 6.52
CA ALA A 173 14.75 -6.91 6.08
C ALA A 173 13.58 -7.15 7.04
N MET A 174 12.94 -6.10 7.52
CA MET A 174 11.85 -6.19 8.48
C MET A 174 10.68 -5.25 8.14
N HIS A 175 9.51 -5.60 8.65
CA HIS A 175 8.30 -4.79 8.61
C HIS A 175 7.48 -4.97 9.88
N ASN A 176 6.42 -4.16 10.05
CA ASN A 176 5.56 -4.18 11.24
C ASN A 176 6.34 -4.09 12.57
N ILE A 177 7.18 -3.06 12.70
CA ILE A 177 8.11 -2.92 13.82
C ILE A 177 7.48 -2.14 14.97
N GLU A 178 7.65 -2.64 16.19
CA GLU A 178 7.29 -1.96 17.43
C GLU A 178 8.21 -0.77 17.72
N VAL A 179 7.63 0.37 18.08
CA VAL A 179 8.42 1.53 18.58
C VAL A 179 8.66 1.42 20.08
N THR A 180 7.67 0.87 20.77
CA THR A 180 7.66 0.63 22.21
C THR A 180 7.18 -0.79 22.40
N LEU A 181 7.87 -1.51 23.29
CA LEU A 181 7.59 -2.91 23.59
C LEU A 181 6.09 -3.14 23.85
N SER A 182 5.55 -4.20 23.26
CA SER A 182 4.17 -4.69 23.48
C SER A 182 3.04 -3.76 23.00
N LYS A 183 3.33 -2.63 22.36
CA LYS A 183 2.29 -1.76 21.74
C LYS A 183 1.93 -2.18 20.31
N GLY A 184 2.51 -3.26 19.80
CA GLY A 184 2.30 -3.75 18.45
C GLY A 184 3.01 -2.91 17.40
N GLY A 185 3.14 -3.50 16.21
CA GLY A 185 3.86 -2.88 15.11
C GLY A 185 3.24 -1.55 14.68
N GLN A 186 4.06 -0.50 14.63
CA GLN A 186 3.66 0.85 14.25
C GLN A 186 4.35 1.29 12.96
N LEU A 187 5.61 0.90 12.78
CA LEU A 187 6.46 1.29 11.65
C LEU A 187 6.41 0.25 10.52
N ALA A 188 6.65 0.70 9.29
CA ALA A 188 6.74 -0.13 8.09
C ALA A 188 5.54 -1.10 7.90
N ARG A 189 4.31 -0.57 7.90
CA ARG A 189 3.07 -1.35 7.69
C ARG A 189 2.44 -1.21 6.31
N ALA A 190 2.90 -0.25 5.51
CA ALA A 190 2.30 0.03 4.21
C ALA A 190 2.80 -0.97 3.16
N ALA A 191 2.03 -1.15 2.10
CA ALA A 191 2.39 -2.03 1.00
C ALA A 191 3.78 -1.71 0.45
N GLY A 192 4.62 -2.73 0.29
CA GLY A 192 5.99 -2.59 -0.18
C GLY A 192 6.97 -1.91 0.78
N THR A 193 6.57 -1.52 2.00
CA THR A 193 7.52 -0.95 2.95
C THR A 193 8.43 -2.00 3.55
N ILE A 194 9.68 -1.60 3.78
CA ILE A 194 10.76 -2.39 4.34
C ILE A 194 11.61 -1.45 5.20
N ALA A 195 12.07 -1.95 6.33
CA ALA A 195 13.13 -1.37 7.13
C ALA A 195 14.30 -2.35 7.17
N LYS A 196 15.52 -1.84 7.35
CA LYS A 196 16.73 -2.66 7.43
C LYS A 196 17.43 -2.43 8.75
N LEU A 197 17.89 -3.51 9.38
CA LEU A 197 18.77 -3.45 10.55
C LEU A 197 20.20 -3.16 10.11
N ILE A 198 20.81 -2.08 10.62
CA ILE A 198 22.19 -1.69 10.28
C ILE A 198 23.16 -2.18 11.34
N ALA A 199 22.86 -1.87 12.60
CA ALA A 199 23.78 -2.03 13.71
C ALA A 199 23.00 -2.43 14.96
N LYS A 200 23.70 -3.08 15.87
CA LYS A 200 23.23 -3.47 17.20
C LYS A 200 24.22 -2.94 18.20
N GLU A 201 23.74 -2.15 19.16
CA GLU A 201 24.62 -1.53 20.15
C GLU A 201 23.91 -1.49 21.51
N GLY A 202 24.56 -2.01 22.55
CA GLY A 202 23.99 -2.06 23.90
C GLY A 202 22.59 -2.68 23.93
N ARG A 203 21.59 -1.91 24.38
CA ARG A 203 20.17 -2.33 24.43
C ARG A 203 19.36 -1.95 23.19
N PHE A 204 19.97 -1.30 22.21
CA PHE A 204 19.27 -0.76 21.04
C PHE A 204 19.76 -1.39 19.72
N CYS A 205 18.89 -1.29 18.72
CA CYS A 205 19.10 -1.63 17.33
C CYS A 205 18.91 -0.36 16.49
N THR A 206 19.80 -0.15 15.54
CA THR A 206 19.75 0.97 14.60
C THR A 206 19.09 0.51 13.30
N LEU A 207 17.93 1.10 12.98
CA LEU A 207 17.16 0.77 11.78
C LEU A 207 17.16 1.90 10.76
N ILE A 208 17.30 1.56 9.47
CA ILE A 208 16.90 2.44 8.37
C ILE A 208 15.42 2.21 8.08
N LEU A 209 14.62 3.25 8.24
CA LEU A 209 13.20 3.25 7.92
C LEU A 209 12.96 3.47 6.41
N PRO A 210 11.78 3.12 5.88
CA PRO A 210 11.43 3.38 4.47
C PRO A 210 11.45 4.86 4.09
N SER A 211 11.46 5.78 5.06
CA SER A 211 11.64 7.22 4.85
C SER A 211 13.10 7.66 4.67
N GLY A 212 14.07 6.75 4.85
CA GLY A 212 15.50 7.06 4.92
C GLY A 212 15.98 7.58 6.28
N GLU A 213 15.06 7.74 7.23
CA GLU A 213 15.35 8.05 8.64
C GLU A 213 16.10 6.90 9.30
N VAL A 214 17.11 7.21 10.11
CA VAL A 214 17.86 6.24 10.92
C VAL A 214 17.45 6.42 12.38
N ARG A 215 16.95 5.35 12.99
CA ARG A 215 16.30 5.39 14.29
C ARG A 215 16.75 4.24 15.18
N LEU A 216 16.94 4.54 16.47
CA LEU A 216 17.18 3.56 17.53
C LEU A 216 15.85 2.97 18.02
N ILE A 217 15.82 1.65 18.15
CA ILE A 217 14.69 0.87 18.67
C ILE A 217 15.24 -0.17 19.66
N SER A 218 14.51 -0.50 20.73
CA SER A 218 14.95 -1.55 21.67
C SER A 218 15.16 -2.88 20.96
N LYS A 219 16.16 -3.66 21.38
CA LYS A 219 16.39 -5.04 20.91
C LYS A 219 15.20 -5.95 21.16
N ASP A 220 14.45 -5.69 22.23
CA ASP A 220 13.32 -6.51 22.67
C ASP A 220 12.02 -6.22 21.90
N CYS A 221 11.97 -5.09 21.17
CA CYS A 221 10.80 -4.76 20.35
C CYS A 221 10.56 -5.81 19.28
N LEU A 222 9.31 -6.19 19.07
CA LEU A 222 8.95 -7.18 18.06
C LEU A 222 8.96 -6.58 16.64
N ALA A 223 9.43 -7.36 15.68
CA ALA A 223 9.38 -7.04 14.26
C ALA A 223 9.11 -8.31 13.43
N THR A 224 8.49 -8.16 12.27
CA THR A 224 8.26 -9.27 11.34
C THR A 224 9.32 -9.27 10.25
N VAL A 225 9.93 -10.43 9.99
CA VAL A 225 10.93 -10.61 8.93
C VAL A 225 10.28 -10.43 7.56
N GLY A 226 10.96 -9.70 6.69
CA GLY A 226 10.59 -9.50 5.30
C GLY A 226 9.99 -8.13 4.98
N GLN A 227 9.56 -7.99 3.73
CA GLN A 227 8.91 -6.79 3.19
C GLN A 227 7.39 -6.99 3.16
N VAL A 228 6.60 -5.93 3.37
CA VAL A 228 5.14 -6.00 3.16
C VAL A 228 4.82 -6.24 1.68
N GLY A 229 3.90 -7.15 1.37
CA GLY A 229 3.49 -7.44 0.01
C GLY A 229 2.74 -6.30 -0.71
N ASN A 230 2.20 -6.58 -1.90
CA ASN A 230 1.45 -5.65 -2.76
C ASN A 230 2.26 -4.42 -3.25
N ILE A 231 3.53 -4.61 -3.62
CA ILE A 231 4.44 -3.53 -4.07
C ILE A 231 3.89 -2.75 -5.27
N GLY A 232 3.19 -3.43 -6.18
CA GLY A 232 2.60 -2.84 -7.39
C GLY A 232 1.61 -1.71 -7.13
N ILE A 233 1.08 -1.56 -5.90
CA ILE A 233 0.09 -0.54 -5.58
C ILE A 233 0.61 0.89 -5.81
N LYS A 234 1.93 1.11 -5.69
CA LYS A 234 2.55 2.43 -5.93
C LYS A 234 2.42 2.88 -7.39
N LYS A 235 2.36 1.93 -8.34
CA LYS A 235 2.21 2.20 -9.77
C LYS A 235 0.76 2.41 -10.20
N LYS A 236 -0.21 2.12 -9.32
CA LYS A 236 -1.64 2.22 -9.62
C LYS A 236 -2.06 3.69 -9.72
N LYS A 237 -2.53 4.12 -10.89
CA LYS A 237 -3.18 5.41 -11.11
C LYS A 237 -4.69 5.29 -10.88
N LEU A 238 -5.33 6.41 -10.54
CA LEU A 238 -6.79 6.52 -10.50
C LEU A 238 -7.25 7.08 -11.85
N ASP A 239 -8.11 6.35 -12.55
CA ASP A 239 -8.47 6.68 -13.93
C ASP A 239 -9.44 7.87 -14.02
N LYS A 240 -10.36 7.99 -13.05
CA LYS A 240 -11.38 9.06 -13.01
C LYS A 240 -11.51 9.72 -11.64
N ALA A 241 -11.98 10.97 -11.63
CA ALA A 241 -12.25 11.72 -10.40
C ALA A 241 -13.21 10.98 -9.44
N GLY A 242 -14.23 10.31 -9.99
CA GLY A 242 -15.19 9.50 -9.21
C GLY A 242 -14.53 8.36 -8.43
N SER A 243 -13.45 7.76 -8.93
CA SER A 243 -12.73 6.72 -8.20
C SER A 243 -12.07 7.24 -6.92
N LYS A 244 -11.65 8.52 -6.92
CA LYS A 244 -11.16 9.19 -5.71
C LYS A 244 -12.29 9.43 -4.70
N ARG A 245 -13.50 9.73 -5.17
CA ARG A 245 -14.70 9.86 -4.32
C ARG A 245 -15.07 8.55 -3.64
N TRP A 246 -15.01 7.41 -4.34
CA TRP A 246 -15.25 6.08 -3.76
C TRP A 246 -14.28 5.73 -2.62
N LEU A 247 -13.07 6.33 -2.63
CA LEU A 247 -12.09 6.19 -1.56
C LEU A 247 -12.37 7.09 -0.34
N GLY A 248 -13.45 7.88 -0.34
CA GLY A 248 -13.80 8.83 0.73
C GLY A 248 -12.97 10.12 0.69
N ARG A 249 -12.49 10.51 -0.49
CA ARG A 249 -11.70 11.74 -0.71
C ARG A 249 -12.52 12.74 -1.51
N ARG A 250 -12.82 13.88 -0.90
CA ARG A 250 -13.53 15.01 -1.53
C ARG A 250 -12.55 15.87 -2.35
N PRO A 251 -13.04 16.68 -3.30
CA PRO A 251 -12.20 17.62 -4.05
C PRO A 251 -11.47 18.60 -3.12
N VAL A 252 -10.34 19.13 -3.60
CA VAL A 252 -9.52 20.12 -2.90
C VAL A 252 -9.54 21.39 -3.75
N VAL A 253 -9.91 22.52 -3.15
CA VAL A 253 -9.84 23.83 -3.80
C VAL A 253 -8.50 24.47 -3.47
N ARG A 254 -7.87 25.10 -4.47
CA ARG A 254 -6.59 25.80 -4.29
C ARG A 254 -6.82 27.12 -3.56
N GLY A 255 -5.89 27.51 -2.70
CA GLY A 255 -5.98 28.78 -1.96
C GLY A 255 -6.02 30.03 -2.84
N THR A 256 -5.39 30.00 -4.02
CA THR A 256 -5.41 31.10 -5.00
C THR A 256 -6.76 31.28 -5.70
N ALA A 257 -7.69 30.33 -5.54
CA ALA A 257 -9.03 30.41 -6.11
C ALA A 257 -10.07 30.75 -5.02
N MET A 258 -9.62 31.22 -3.86
CA MET A 258 -10.47 31.59 -2.73
C MET A 258 -10.44 33.10 -2.53
N ASN A 259 -11.29 33.62 -1.65
CA ASN A 259 -11.26 35.01 -1.23
C ASN A 259 -10.17 35.24 -0.15
N PRO A 260 -9.73 36.49 0.08
CA PRO A 260 -8.71 36.81 1.09
C PRO A 260 -9.07 36.34 2.51
N ILE A 261 -10.37 36.27 2.84
CA ILE A 261 -10.88 35.80 4.14
C ILE A 261 -10.65 34.29 4.37
N ASP A 262 -10.67 33.48 3.31
CA ASP A 262 -10.61 32.02 3.40
C ASP A 262 -9.18 31.47 3.32
N HIS A 263 -8.31 32.16 2.59
CA HIS A 263 -6.92 31.76 2.41
C HIS A 263 -6.03 32.98 2.23
N PRO A 264 -4.81 32.98 2.79
CA PRO A 264 -3.88 34.08 2.57
C PRO A 264 -3.59 34.34 1.08
N HIS A 265 -3.70 33.35 0.20
CA HIS A 265 -3.38 33.51 -1.23
C HIS A 265 -4.60 33.93 -2.06
N GLY A 266 -5.74 34.12 -1.40
CA GLY A 266 -6.99 34.44 -2.07
C GLY A 266 -7.09 35.91 -2.47
N GLY A 267 -7.99 36.20 -3.40
CA GLY A 267 -8.25 37.52 -3.96
C GLY A 267 -7.42 37.89 -5.19
N GLY A 268 -7.52 39.17 -5.55
CA GLY A 268 -7.04 39.72 -6.83
C GLY A 268 -8.13 39.74 -7.89
N GLU A 269 -7.98 40.62 -8.87
CA GLU A 269 -8.94 40.82 -9.98
C GLU A 269 -8.96 39.65 -10.97
N GLY A 270 -7.90 38.85 -10.99
CA GLY A 270 -7.75 37.69 -11.88
C GLY A 270 -6.79 36.65 -11.30
N ARG A 271 -6.11 35.91 -12.18
CA ARG A 271 -5.14 34.89 -11.74
C ARG A 271 -3.88 35.58 -11.21
N THR A 272 -3.72 35.58 -9.89
CA THR A 272 -2.57 36.19 -9.23
C THR A 272 -1.47 35.19 -8.87
N PRO A 273 -0.20 35.64 -8.81
CA PRO A 273 0.86 34.90 -8.14
C PRO A 273 0.64 34.94 -6.61
N ILE A 274 1.48 34.24 -5.85
CA ILE A 274 1.32 34.08 -4.39
C ILE A 274 1.39 35.42 -3.62
N GLY A 275 2.09 36.43 -4.17
CA GLY A 275 2.17 37.78 -3.58
C GLY A 275 2.87 37.86 -2.21
N ARG A 276 3.45 36.76 -1.71
CA ARG A 276 4.16 36.69 -0.43
C ARG A 276 5.51 36.00 -0.58
N LYS A 277 6.45 36.35 0.32
CA LYS A 277 7.80 35.76 0.38
C LYS A 277 7.81 34.23 0.43
N LYS A 278 6.84 33.61 1.11
CA LYS A 278 6.71 32.15 1.21
C LYS A 278 5.26 31.72 1.01
N PRO A 279 4.99 30.59 0.34
CA PRO A 279 3.66 30.02 0.28
C PRO A 279 3.19 29.60 1.67
N THR A 280 1.92 29.88 1.97
CA THR A 280 1.30 29.64 3.27
C THR A 280 0.19 28.59 3.18
N THR A 281 -0.11 28.00 4.33
CA THR A 281 -1.30 27.18 4.57
C THR A 281 -2.52 28.08 4.81
N PRO A 282 -3.76 27.56 4.81
CA PRO A 282 -4.94 28.37 5.11
C PRO A 282 -4.90 29.03 6.50
N TRP A 283 -4.12 28.47 7.43
CA TRP A 283 -3.90 29.01 8.77
C TRP A 283 -2.71 29.96 8.86
N GLY A 284 -2.16 30.43 7.74
CA GLY A 284 -1.07 31.42 7.70
C GLY A 284 0.34 30.85 7.91
N TYR A 285 0.51 29.60 8.34
CA TYR A 285 1.85 29.01 8.51
C TYR A 285 2.56 28.78 7.16
N PRO A 286 3.89 28.97 7.07
CA PRO A 286 4.66 28.64 5.87
C PRO A 286 4.54 27.16 5.50
N ALA A 287 4.17 26.88 4.24
CA ALA A 287 3.94 25.54 3.72
C ALA A 287 5.21 24.87 3.15
N LEU A 288 6.17 25.67 2.67
CA LEU A 288 7.42 25.19 2.08
C LEU A 288 8.62 25.48 2.99
N GLY A 289 9.51 24.50 3.11
CA GLY A 289 10.81 24.62 3.78
C GLY A 289 10.78 24.71 5.31
N ASN A 290 9.65 25.03 5.93
CA ASN A 290 9.56 25.15 7.38
C ASN A 290 9.49 23.77 8.07
N ARG A 291 10.32 23.57 9.11
CA ARG A 291 10.35 22.32 9.88
C ARG A 291 9.26 22.36 10.96
N SER A 292 8.30 21.43 10.89
CA SER A 292 7.17 21.36 11.84
C SER A 292 7.40 20.49 13.08
N ARG A 293 8.55 19.80 13.17
CA ARG A 293 8.86 18.94 14.32
C ARG A 293 9.33 19.80 15.50
N LYS A 294 8.70 19.63 16.67
CA LYS A 294 9.12 20.26 17.92
C LYS A 294 10.54 19.83 18.31
N SER A 295 11.40 20.78 18.66
CA SER A 295 12.82 20.58 18.99
C SER A 295 13.02 19.84 20.32
N LYS A 296 12.23 20.17 21.35
CA LYS A 296 12.33 19.60 22.71
C LYS A 296 11.55 18.29 22.91
N LYS A 297 11.31 17.52 21.84
CA LYS A 297 10.59 16.23 21.97
C LYS A 297 11.56 15.16 22.50
N SER A 298 11.23 14.50 23.60
CA SER A 298 12.03 13.41 24.21
C SER A 298 12.45 12.33 23.19
N MET A 299 11.57 11.99 22.26
CA MET A 299 11.85 11.01 21.20
C MET A 299 12.91 11.46 20.17
N ASN A 300 13.43 12.68 20.24
CA ASN A 300 14.50 13.14 19.37
C ASN A 300 15.84 12.46 19.71
N VAL A 301 16.02 11.96 20.95
CA VAL A 301 17.23 11.25 21.36
C VAL A 301 17.41 9.94 20.59
N PHE A 302 16.31 9.23 20.28
CA PHE A 302 16.35 7.97 19.51
C PHE A 302 16.52 8.17 17.99
N LEU A 303 16.71 9.40 17.53
CA LEU A 303 16.81 9.74 16.12
C LEU A 303 18.25 10.11 15.77
N ILE A 304 18.94 9.21 15.07
CA ILE A 304 20.32 9.43 14.64
C ILE A 304 20.36 10.32 13.39
N ARG A 305 19.57 9.95 12.37
CA ARG A 305 19.55 10.67 11.09
C ARG A 305 18.13 10.95 10.64
N ARG A 306 17.85 12.20 10.28
CA ARG A 306 16.54 12.61 9.75
C ARG A 306 16.37 12.16 8.29
N ARG A 307 15.12 12.03 7.86
CA ARG A 307 14.78 11.90 6.43
C ARG A 307 15.38 13.08 5.64
N LYS A 308 15.89 12.81 4.44
CA LYS A 308 16.22 13.85 3.47
C LYS A 308 14.92 14.49 2.95
#